data_AF-A0A382CXZ7-F1
#
_entry.id   AF-A0A382CXZ7-F1
#
_cell.length_a   1.000
_cell.length_b   1.000
_cell.length_c   1.000
_cell.angle_alpha   90.00
_cell.angle_beta   90.00
_cell.angle_gamma   90.00
#
_symmetry.space_group_name_H-M   'P 1'
#
loop_
_entity.id
_entity.type
_entity.pdbx_description
1 polymer ?
#
loop_
_entity_poly.entity_id
_entity_poly.type
_entity_poly.pdbx_seq_one_letter_code
_entity_poly.pdbx_strand_id
1 'polypeptide(L)'
;TCSEEGIWPRIESMGACILGLWTTTASTSPLEVILLTGYDNPTHWDKTRFHNAKEKVADTLWDREEELRKRRVDITQKTWVELMRSIDF
;
A
#
# COMPACT_ATOMS: atom_id res chain seq x y z
N THR A 1 -0.21 -8.32 -12.50
CA THR A 1 0.43 -8.16 -11.19
C THR A 1 -0.04 -6.90 -10.54
N CYS A 2 -1.31 -6.99 -10.14
CA CYS A 2 -2.01 -6.00 -9.32
C CYS A 2 -1.51 -6.08 -7.87
N SER A 3 -2.02 -5.23 -6.99
CA SER A 3 -1.66 -5.24 -5.56
C SER A 3 -1.77 -6.64 -4.94
N GLU A 4 -2.79 -7.40 -5.31
CA GLU A 4 -3.08 -8.78 -4.87
C GLU A 4 -2.00 -9.81 -5.18
N GLU A 5 -1.32 -9.68 -6.32
CA GLU A 5 -0.44 -10.74 -6.85
C GLU A 5 1.04 -10.55 -6.47
N GLY A 6 1.40 -9.42 -5.87
CA GLY A 6 2.80 -9.12 -5.56
C GLY A 6 3.02 -8.18 -4.39
N ILE A 7 2.35 -7.01 -4.39
CA ILE A 7 2.56 -6.01 -3.35
C ILE A 7 2.02 -6.47 -1.99
N TRP A 8 0.78 -6.97 -1.96
CA TRP A 8 0.15 -7.48 -0.75
C TRP A 8 0.89 -8.69 -0.20
N PRO A 9 1.19 -9.76 -0.99
CA PRO A 9 2.01 -10.87 -0.52
C PRO A 9 3.36 -10.43 0.05
N ARG A 10 4.05 -9.46 -0.58
CA ARG A 10 5.30 -8.92 -0.03
C ARG A 10 5.07 -8.27 1.34
N ILE A 11 4.11 -7.36 1.44
CA ILE A 11 3.84 -6.63 2.68
C ILE A 11 3.41 -7.61 3.79
N GLU A 12 2.58 -8.59 3.48
CA GLU A 12 2.10 -9.60 4.42
C GLU A 12 3.23 -10.56 4.85
N SER A 13 4.15 -10.90 3.96
CA SER A 13 5.34 -11.68 4.33
C SER A 13 6.26 -10.96 5.33
N MET A 14 6.13 -9.64 5.47
CA MET A 14 6.84 -8.83 6.46
C MET A 14 6.11 -8.74 7.81
N GLY A 15 4.96 -9.42 7.95
CA GLY A 15 4.16 -9.46 9.19
C GLY A 15 3.03 -8.43 9.25
N ALA A 16 2.87 -7.59 8.23
CA ALA A 16 1.73 -6.67 8.13
C ALA A 16 0.47 -7.41 7.65
N CYS A 17 -0.70 -6.79 7.74
CA CYS A 17 -1.97 -7.39 7.32
C CYS A 17 -2.77 -6.41 6.47
N ILE A 18 -3.11 -6.77 5.23
CA ILE A 18 -3.97 -5.91 4.40
C ILE A 18 -5.41 -6.08 4.88
N LEU A 19 -6.00 -5.01 5.43
CA LEU A 19 -7.36 -5.03 5.95
C LEU A 19 -8.39 -4.76 4.83
N GLY A 20 -8.00 -4.01 3.81
CA GLY A 20 -8.78 -3.84 2.60
C GLY A 20 -8.47 -2.55 1.85
N LEU A 21 -9.04 -2.47 0.64
CA LEU A 21 -8.96 -1.33 -0.26
C LEU A 21 -10.38 -0.95 -0.69
N TRP A 22 -10.76 0.29 -0.48
CA TRP A 22 -12.10 0.79 -0.78
C TRP A 22 -12.06 2.04 -1.63
N THR A 23 -13.13 2.25 -2.37
CA THR A 23 -13.45 3.52 -3.03
C THR A 23 -14.85 3.95 -2.62
N THR A 24 -15.12 5.25 -2.67
CA THR A 24 -16.49 5.76 -2.49
C THR A 24 -17.44 5.15 -3.53
N THR A 25 -18.60 4.64 -3.10
CA THR A 25 -19.61 4.08 -4.02
C THR A 25 -20.24 5.17 -4.89
N ALA A 26 -20.38 6.39 -4.36
CA ALA A 26 -20.80 7.53 -5.13
C ALA A 26 -19.68 7.94 -6.10
N SER A 27 -20.04 8.24 -7.35
CA SER A 27 -19.09 8.77 -8.33
C SER A 27 -18.65 10.17 -7.94
N THR A 28 -17.52 10.29 -7.24
CA THR A 28 -16.91 11.56 -6.87
C THR A 28 -15.78 11.94 -7.83
N SER A 29 -15.59 13.24 -8.02
CA SER A 29 -14.42 13.80 -8.71
C SER A 29 -13.82 14.90 -7.83
N PRO A 30 -12.64 14.68 -7.22
CA PRO A 30 -11.78 13.51 -7.39
C PRO A 30 -12.32 12.24 -6.72
N LEU A 31 -11.89 11.08 -7.24
CA LEU A 31 -12.11 9.78 -6.60
C LEU A 31 -11.20 9.66 -5.37
N GLU A 32 -11.74 9.14 -4.27
CA GLU A 32 -10.96 8.79 -3.10
C GLU A 32 -10.78 7.26 -3.01
N VAL A 33 -9.55 6.84 -2.74
CA VAL A 33 -9.17 5.43 -2.58
C VAL A 33 -8.52 5.28 -1.21
N ILE A 34 -9.03 4.38 -0.38
CA ILE A 34 -8.58 4.16 1.00
C ILE A 34 -8.03 2.76 1.13
N LEU A 35 -6.77 2.63 1.58
CA LEU A 35 -6.12 1.36 1.93
C LEU A 35 -5.89 1.31 3.44
N LEU A 36 -6.41 0.29 4.12
CA LEU A 36 -6.05 0.02 5.50
C LEU A 36 -5.10 -1.18 5.58
N THR A 37 -4.02 -1.00 6.33
CA THR A 37 -3.04 -2.04 6.61
C THR A 37 -2.75 -2.07 8.11
N GLY A 38 -2.88 -3.25 8.71
CA GLY A 38 -2.52 -3.52 10.10
C GLY A 38 -1.01 -3.70 10.25
N TYR A 39 -0.46 -3.07 11.28
CA TYR A 39 0.95 -3.17 11.69
C TYR A 39 1.02 -3.27 13.21
N ASP A 40 2.08 -3.89 13.73
CA ASP A 40 2.28 -4.00 15.19
C ASP A 40 2.57 -2.64 15.85
N ASN A 41 3.28 -1.75 15.14
CA ASN A 41 3.68 -0.44 15.62
C ASN A 41 4.15 0.46 14.45
N PRO A 42 4.32 1.77 14.67
CA PRO A 42 4.77 2.70 13.61
C PRO A 42 6.14 2.35 13.01
N THR A 43 7.05 1.75 13.79
CA THR A 43 8.35 1.32 13.27
C THR A 43 8.22 0.14 12.31
N HIS A 44 7.28 -0.78 12.56
CA HIS A 44 6.94 -1.85 11.62
C HIS A 44 6.41 -1.24 10.30
N TRP A 45 5.48 -0.27 10.38
CA TRP A 45 4.99 0.44 9.18
C TRP A 45 6.13 1.02 8.34
N ASP A 46 7.08 1.74 8.95
CA ASP A 46 8.22 2.33 8.23
C ASP A 46 9.10 1.28 7.56
N LYS A 47 9.38 0.15 8.23
CA LYS A 47 10.17 -0.94 7.66
C LYS A 47 9.57 -1.54 6.39
N THR A 48 8.25 -1.50 6.22
CA THR A 48 7.58 -2.09 5.03
C THR A 48 7.68 -1.22 3.77
N ARG A 49 8.14 0.03 3.89
CA ARG A 49 8.22 1.00 2.78
C ARG A 49 9.19 0.53 1.70
N PHE A 50 8.90 0.90 0.45
CA PHE A 50 9.64 0.43 -0.72
C PHE A 50 11.13 0.79 -0.72
N HIS A 51 11.51 1.95 -0.17
CA HIS A 51 12.92 2.32 -0.04
C HIS A 51 13.71 1.44 0.95
N ASN A 52 13.01 0.68 1.80
CA ASN A 52 13.61 -0.27 2.75
C ASN A 52 13.67 -1.71 2.19
N ALA A 53 13.14 -1.96 0.99
CA ALA A 53 13.18 -3.28 0.37
C ALA A 53 14.64 -3.64 -0.02
N LYS A 54 15.27 -4.54 0.76
CA LYS A 54 16.65 -4.99 0.52
C LYS A 54 16.79 -6.05 -0.56
N GLU A 55 15.70 -6.71 -0.96
CA GLU A 55 15.74 -7.79 -1.95
C GLU A 55 14.70 -7.57 -3.04
N LYS A 56 15.19 -7.57 -4.27
CA LYS A 56 14.39 -7.56 -5.48
C LYS A 56 13.66 -8.91 -5.59
N VAL A 57 12.47 -9.00 -5.00
CA VAL A 57 11.45 -10.02 -5.32
C VAL A 57 11.28 -10.12 -6.84
N ALA A 58 11.98 -11.02 -7.53
CA ALA A 58 11.98 -11.24 -8.99
C ALA A 58 11.99 -9.94 -9.85
N ASP A 59 13.15 -9.59 -10.42
CA ASP A 59 13.40 -8.34 -11.18
C ASP A 59 12.23 -7.83 -12.06
N THR A 60 11.50 -8.71 -12.75
CA THR A 60 10.40 -8.34 -13.65
C THR A 60 9.15 -7.77 -12.94
N LEU A 61 8.90 -8.14 -11.69
CA LEU A 61 7.78 -7.60 -10.91
C LEU A 61 8.04 -6.12 -10.55
N TRP A 62 9.31 -5.77 -10.33
CA TRP A 62 9.73 -4.46 -9.89
C TRP A 62 9.69 -3.40 -10.99
N ASP A 63 10.11 -3.73 -12.21
CA ASP A 63 10.07 -2.76 -13.32
C ASP A 63 8.63 -2.30 -13.61
N ARG A 64 7.68 -3.25 -13.62
CA ARG A 64 6.26 -2.97 -13.81
C ARG A 64 5.64 -2.23 -12.62
N GLU A 65 6.00 -2.60 -11.38
CA GLU A 65 5.57 -1.88 -10.19
C GLU A 65 6.02 -0.42 -10.26
N GLU A 66 7.27 -0.18 -10.63
CA GLU A 66 7.83 1.17 -10.68
C GLU A 66 7.09 2.04 -11.70
N GLU A 67 6.82 1.51 -12.89
CA GLU A 67 6.01 2.20 -13.90
C GLU A 67 4.60 2.51 -13.41
N LEU A 68 3.92 1.54 -12.77
CA LEU A 68 2.58 1.73 -12.22
C LEU A 68 2.58 2.74 -11.07
N ARG A 69 3.62 2.75 -10.23
CA ARG A 69 3.79 3.72 -9.15
C ARG A 69 4.00 5.12 -9.70
N LYS A 70 4.80 5.29 -10.76
CA LYS A 70 4.98 6.59 -11.44
C LYS A 70 3.65 7.11 -11.99
N ARG A 71 2.92 6.28 -12.74
CA ARG A 71 1.58 6.63 -13.25
C ARG A 71 0.61 6.99 -12.13
N ARG A 72 0.63 6.24 -11.02
CA ARG A 72 -0.20 6.54 -9.84
C ARG A 72 0.14 7.92 -9.28
N VAL A 73 1.43 8.25 -9.14
CA VAL A 73 1.86 9.57 -8.65
C VAL A 73 1.36 10.68 -9.58
N ASP A 74 1.45 10.50 -10.89
CA ASP A 74 1.04 11.51 -11.88
C ASP A 74 -0.46 11.83 -11.84
N ILE A 75 -1.31 10.84 -11.52
CA ILE A 75 -2.77 11.02 -11.43
C ILE A 75 -3.26 11.38 -10.02
N THR A 76 -2.42 11.29 -9.00
CA THR A 76 -2.82 11.50 -7.60
C THR A 76 -2.78 12.98 -7.24
N GLN A 77 -3.94 13.58 -6.95
CA GLN A 77 -4.01 14.98 -6.53
C GLN A 77 -3.48 15.19 -5.09
N LYS A 78 -3.74 14.24 -4.19
CA LYS A 78 -3.33 14.30 -2.79
C LYS A 78 -3.16 12.89 -2.22
N THR A 79 -2.17 12.72 -1.35
CA THR A 79 -1.98 11.50 -0.54
C THR A 79 -1.73 11.92 0.90
N TRP A 80 -2.30 11.18 1.85
CA TRP A 80 -1.99 11.32 3.27
C TRP A 80 -1.98 9.94 3.92
N VAL A 81 -1.40 9.88 5.12
CA VAL A 81 -1.36 8.70 5.96
C VAL A 81 -1.82 9.12 7.34
N GLU A 82 -2.67 8.31 7.95
CA GLU A 82 -3.10 8.45 9.33
C GLU A 82 -2.84 7.13 10.06
N LEU A 83 -2.16 7.20 11.20
CA LEU A 83 -1.90 6.03 12.03
C LEU A 83 -2.99 5.94 13.09
N MET A 84 -3.75 4.86 13.04
CA MET A 84 -4.84 4.58 13.96
C MET A 84 -4.44 3.44 14.90
N ARG A 85 -5.03 3.41 16.09
CA ARG A 85 -4.90 2.31 17.04
C ARG A 85 -6.25 1.65 17.20
N SER A 86 -6.30 0.32 17.13
CA SER A 86 -7.53 -0.41 17.50
C SER A 86 -7.87 -0.11 18.95
N ILE A 87 -9.12 0.27 19.17
CA ILE A 87 -9.72 0.39 20.50
C ILE A 87 -10.51 -0.90 20.74
N ASP A 88 -9.82 -2.03 20.90
CA ASP A 88 -10.50 -3.27 21.26
C ASP A 88 -11.33 -3.00 22.55
N PHE A 89 -12.63 -3.30 22.50
CA PHE A 89 -13.56 -3.25 23.64
C PHE A 89 -13.69 -4.62 24.28
#